data_AF-A0A968VHR6-F1
#
_entry.id   AF-A0A968VHR6-F1
#
_cell.length_a   1.000
_cell.length_b   1.000
_cell.length_c   1.000
_cell.angle_alpha   90.00
_cell.angle_beta   90.00
_cell.angle_gamma   90.00
#
_symmetry.space_group_name_H-M   'P 1'
#
loop_
_entity.id
_entity.type
_entity.pdbx_description
1 polymer ?
#
loop_
_entity_poly.entity_id
_entity_poly.type
_entity_poly.pdbx_seq_one_letter_code
_entity_poly.pdbx_strand_id
1 'polypeptide(L)'
;MAGIPAPAQAQRFYDTGGHWASAYVNALANAGVINGFPDGSFRPNQPVTRAQFATIVNGAFQLSSSVGSTNFWDVPPSHWASRAISTAAANNLVAGFPDGTYRPEQPVTRTETLVVLVNGLGSNFQQAGTIQDLSNRYRDAAAIPGWAAPSLALASQAGLIVNYPDPMLLEPNRAATRAEVAAFTYQAMSQRGILGSIGQNPNNPTFNVQVTTVAAGTLMPVVSTVPDRLLIAPNETRPISMIVQNPIRNDRGDIVVPYGSRVDGRFEPAVGGTRFVAETVVIDNQVYTLSAQSDVIADVKDPRHTSTGQVVQDAAIGAAAGAILGLVTGDRAIATEELLAAGVAGSAIGNVTAPRVAIIDPNQPLNLRLVQDLALTR
;
A
#
# COMPACT_ATOMS: atom_id res chain seq x y z
N MET A 1 14.97 -9.58 -40.60
CA MET A 1 15.32 -8.33 -39.88
C MET A 1 15.06 -8.58 -38.40
N ALA A 2 16.12 -8.64 -37.59
CA ALA A 2 15.99 -8.76 -36.15
C ALA A 2 15.35 -7.46 -35.63
N GLY A 3 14.20 -7.57 -34.98
CA GLY A 3 13.52 -6.42 -34.37
C GLY A 3 14.43 -5.84 -33.31
N ILE A 4 14.74 -4.55 -33.43
CA ILE A 4 15.45 -3.80 -32.39
C ILE A 4 14.55 -3.87 -31.14
N PRO A 5 15.01 -4.43 -30.01
CA PRO A 5 14.23 -4.37 -28.78
C PRO A 5 13.98 -2.90 -28.46
N ALA A 6 12.71 -2.54 -28.23
CA ALA A 6 12.36 -1.21 -27.77
C ALA A 6 13.23 -0.88 -26.55
N PRO A 7 13.85 0.31 -26.48
CA PRO A 7 14.72 0.65 -25.37
C PRO A 7 13.93 0.47 -24.07
N ALA A 8 14.46 -0.37 -23.18
CA ALA A 8 13.94 -0.51 -21.82
C ALA A 8 13.94 0.89 -21.21
N GLN A 9 12.76 1.48 -20.98
CA GLN A 9 12.67 2.77 -20.31
C GLN A 9 13.39 2.62 -18.97
N ALA A 10 14.46 3.40 -18.77
CA ALA A 10 15.24 3.35 -17.54
C ALA A 10 14.30 3.54 -16.36
N GLN A 11 14.32 2.58 -15.43
CA GLN A 11 13.43 2.57 -14.28
C GLN A 11 13.72 3.80 -13.40
N ARG A 12 12.80 4.77 -13.39
CA ARG A 12 13.02 6.08 -12.77
C ARG A 12 13.02 6.03 -11.24
N PHE A 13 12.32 5.04 -10.66
CA PHE A 13 12.21 4.84 -9.21
C PHE A 13 12.49 3.38 -8.87
N TYR A 14 13.41 3.12 -7.93
CA TYR A 14 13.92 1.76 -7.68
C TYR A 14 12.85 0.78 -7.17
N ASP A 15 11.79 1.29 -6.55
CA ASP A 15 10.68 0.56 -5.94
C ASP A 15 9.46 0.39 -6.86
N THR A 16 9.59 0.74 -8.15
CA THR A 16 8.55 0.52 -9.17
C THR A 16 8.88 -0.61 -10.14
N GLY A 17 10.00 -1.30 -9.94
CA GLY A 17 10.46 -2.40 -10.78
C GLY A 17 9.54 -3.61 -10.63
N GLY A 18 8.96 -4.06 -11.74
CA GLY A 18 7.97 -5.15 -11.75
C GLY A 18 6.61 -4.80 -11.15
N HIS A 19 6.41 -3.57 -10.67
CA HIS A 19 5.14 -3.11 -10.13
C HIS A 19 4.12 -2.87 -11.25
N TRP A 20 2.85 -3.24 -11.04
CA TRP A 20 1.80 -3.14 -12.08
C TRP A 20 1.62 -1.71 -12.63
N ALA A 21 1.83 -0.72 -11.76
CA ALA A 21 1.70 0.70 -12.09
C ALA A 21 2.96 1.32 -12.71
N SER A 22 4.05 0.56 -12.88
CA SER A 22 5.35 1.10 -13.33
C SER A 22 5.24 1.92 -14.62
N ALA A 23 4.48 1.42 -15.61
CA ALA A 23 4.28 2.12 -16.87
C ALA A 23 3.55 3.47 -16.70
N TYR A 24 2.47 3.50 -15.90
CA TYR A 24 1.74 4.74 -15.60
C TYR A 24 2.61 5.74 -14.86
N VAL A 25 3.37 5.25 -13.87
CA VAL A 25 4.26 6.07 -13.05
C VAL A 25 5.36 6.70 -13.90
N ASN A 26 6.04 5.91 -14.72
CA ASN A 26 7.11 6.42 -15.59
C ASN A 26 6.58 7.45 -16.59
N ALA A 27 5.42 7.20 -17.20
CA ALA A 27 4.84 8.12 -18.17
C ALA A 27 4.43 9.46 -17.53
N LEU A 28 3.77 9.43 -16.37
CA LEU A 28 3.39 10.64 -15.64
C LEU A 28 4.61 11.40 -15.11
N ALA A 29 5.64 10.69 -14.65
CA ALA A 29 6.88 11.32 -14.22
C ALA A 29 7.60 12.01 -15.39
N ASN A 30 7.61 11.37 -16.57
CA ASN A 30 8.17 11.96 -17.79
C ASN A 30 7.38 13.17 -18.27
N ALA A 31 6.06 13.18 -18.05
CA ALA A 31 5.20 14.34 -18.29
C ALA A 31 5.32 15.43 -17.21
N GLY A 32 6.11 15.22 -16.14
CA GLY A 32 6.27 16.17 -15.04
C GLY A 32 5.06 16.30 -14.10
N VAL A 33 4.12 15.36 -14.16
CA VAL A 33 2.87 15.38 -13.38
C VAL A 33 3.05 14.81 -11.98
N ILE A 34 3.91 13.80 -11.83
CA ILE A 34 4.22 13.18 -10.54
C ILE A 34 5.72 13.18 -10.30
N ASN A 35 6.10 13.21 -9.02
CA ASN A 35 7.47 13.10 -8.56
C ASN A 35 7.61 12.01 -7.50
N GLY A 36 8.80 11.42 -7.42
CA GLY A 36 9.19 10.55 -6.31
C GLY A 36 9.70 11.35 -5.12
N PHE A 37 10.24 10.63 -4.15
CA PHE A 37 10.83 11.19 -2.94
C PHE A 37 12.34 11.45 -3.13
N PRO A 38 12.97 12.27 -2.27
CA PRO A 38 14.40 12.58 -2.37
C PRO A 38 15.33 11.36 -2.28
N ASP A 39 14.85 10.25 -1.72
CA ASP A 39 15.56 8.97 -1.62
C ASP A 39 15.54 8.17 -2.94
N GLY A 40 14.87 8.66 -3.99
CA GLY A 40 14.72 7.97 -5.27
C GLY A 40 13.57 6.96 -5.34
N SER A 41 12.75 6.86 -4.28
CA SER A 41 11.56 6.01 -4.24
C SER A 41 10.34 6.69 -4.84
N PHE A 42 9.38 5.92 -5.34
CA PHE A 42 8.04 6.39 -5.66
C PHE A 42 7.03 6.14 -4.54
N ARG A 43 7.25 5.10 -3.72
CA ARG A 43 6.35 4.57 -2.68
C ARG A 43 4.95 4.24 -3.23
N PRO A 44 4.84 3.32 -4.21
CA PRO A 44 3.58 3.07 -4.93
C PRO A 44 2.41 2.71 -4.02
N ASN A 45 2.66 2.14 -2.84
CA ASN A 45 1.63 1.62 -1.94
C ASN A 45 1.26 2.59 -0.82
N GLN A 46 1.97 3.71 -0.71
CA GLN A 46 1.64 4.74 0.26
C GLN A 46 0.36 5.46 -0.16
N PRO A 47 -0.57 5.75 0.77
CA PRO A 47 -1.71 6.63 0.52
C PRO A 47 -1.29 8.03 0.03
N VAL A 48 -2.11 8.63 -0.83
CA VAL A 48 -1.92 10.01 -1.29
C VAL A 48 -2.70 10.97 -0.39
N THR A 49 -2.05 12.02 0.11
CA THR A 49 -2.74 13.08 0.88
C THR A 49 -3.51 14.03 -0.04
N ARG A 50 -4.53 14.70 0.48
CA ARG A 50 -5.30 15.73 -0.26
C ARG A 50 -4.41 16.83 -0.84
N ALA A 51 -3.40 17.26 -0.09
CA ALA A 51 -2.41 18.23 -0.57
C ALA A 51 -1.60 17.71 -1.77
N GLN A 52 -1.10 16.47 -1.70
CA GLN A 52 -0.38 15.84 -2.80
C GLN A 52 -1.29 15.67 -4.02
N PHE A 53 -2.53 15.22 -3.81
CA PHE A 53 -3.47 15.02 -4.91
C PHE A 53 -3.77 16.34 -5.65
N ALA A 54 -3.95 17.46 -4.94
CA ALA A 54 -4.13 18.76 -5.57
C ALA A 54 -2.97 19.14 -6.51
N THR A 55 -1.72 18.81 -6.15
CA THR A 55 -0.56 19.05 -7.04
C THR A 55 -0.61 18.21 -8.31
N ILE A 56 -1.01 16.93 -8.19
CA ILE A 56 -1.14 16.00 -9.30
C ILE A 56 -2.23 16.48 -10.27
N VAL A 57 -3.39 16.87 -9.74
CA VAL A 57 -4.53 17.37 -10.54
C VAL A 57 -4.16 18.63 -11.33
N ASN A 58 -3.43 19.56 -10.70
CA ASN A 58 -2.98 20.77 -11.39
C ASN A 58 -2.02 20.46 -12.55
N GLY A 59 -1.07 19.55 -12.34
CA GLY A 59 -0.15 19.10 -13.38
C GLY A 59 -0.87 18.35 -14.51
N ALA A 60 -1.80 17.47 -14.16
CA ALA A 60 -2.53 16.63 -15.10
C ALA A 60 -3.43 17.44 -16.05
N PHE A 61 -4.11 18.48 -15.53
CA PHE A 61 -5.05 19.29 -16.30
C PHE A 61 -4.51 20.65 -16.73
N GLN A 62 -3.25 20.96 -16.38
CA GLN A 62 -2.59 22.24 -16.69
C GLN A 62 -3.47 23.44 -16.31
N LEU A 63 -4.02 23.41 -15.09
CA LEU A 63 -5.02 24.38 -14.67
C LEU A 63 -4.46 25.81 -14.72
N SER A 64 -5.27 26.73 -15.24
CA SER A 64 -4.97 28.15 -15.23
C SER A 64 -4.75 28.61 -13.80
N SER A 65 -3.68 29.39 -13.58
CA SER A 65 -3.38 30.01 -12.29
C SER A 65 -4.37 31.15 -12.01
N SER A 66 -5.65 30.85 -11.84
CA SER A 66 -6.58 31.76 -11.20
C SER A 66 -6.24 31.76 -9.71
N VAL A 67 -5.69 32.88 -9.22
CA VAL A 67 -5.48 33.11 -7.78
C VAL A 67 -6.87 33.28 -7.15
N GLY A 68 -7.58 32.18 -6.93
CA GLY A 68 -8.76 32.15 -6.10
C GLY A 68 -8.31 32.17 -4.65
N SER A 69 -8.74 33.16 -3.87
CA SER A 69 -8.53 33.15 -2.42
C SER A 69 -9.40 32.05 -1.81
N THR A 70 -8.82 30.87 -1.57
CA THR A 70 -9.47 29.86 -0.74
C THR A 70 -9.03 30.06 0.70
N ASN A 71 -9.95 30.50 1.55
CA ASN A 71 -9.71 30.75 2.98
C ASN A 71 -9.87 29.45 3.79
N PHE A 72 -9.06 28.43 3.49
CA PHE A 72 -8.96 27.25 4.35
C PHE A 72 -8.04 27.57 5.52
N TRP A 73 -8.57 27.59 6.75
CA TRP A 73 -7.81 28.06 7.92
C TRP A 73 -6.64 27.14 8.30
N ASP A 74 -6.70 25.87 7.90
CA ASP A 74 -5.66 24.85 8.09
C ASP A 74 -4.67 24.77 6.91
N VAL A 75 -4.78 25.68 5.92
CA VAL A 75 -3.83 25.80 4.80
C VAL A 75 -3.27 27.22 4.76
N PRO A 76 -2.26 27.53 5.60
CA PRO A 76 -1.64 28.85 5.58
C PRO A 76 -0.97 29.13 4.23
N PRO A 77 -0.75 30.41 3.85
CA PRO A 77 -0.05 30.77 2.61
C PRO A 77 1.35 30.16 2.48
N SER A 78 2.01 29.87 3.60
CA SER A 78 3.33 29.20 3.65
C SER A 78 3.28 27.69 3.45
N HIS A 79 2.09 27.08 3.46
CA HIS A 79 1.94 25.64 3.21
C HIS A 79 2.40 25.33 1.79
N TRP A 80 3.26 24.32 1.62
CA TRP A 80 3.88 23.97 0.34
C TRP A 80 2.86 23.72 -0.78
N ALA A 81 1.70 23.15 -0.45
CA ALA A 81 0.61 22.89 -1.38
C ALA A 81 -0.43 24.03 -1.47
N SER A 82 -0.26 25.16 -0.76
CA SER A 82 -1.27 26.23 -0.67
C SER A 82 -1.71 26.73 -2.06
N ARG A 83 -0.74 26.99 -2.95
CA ARG A 83 -1.03 27.39 -4.34
C ARG A 83 -1.75 26.29 -5.12
N ALA A 84 -1.36 25.03 -4.91
CA ALA A 84 -1.96 23.93 -5.65
C ALA A 84 -3.42 23.72 -5.25
N ILE A 85 -3.68 23.72 -3.94
CA ILE A 85 -5.01 23.58 -3.33
C ILE A 85 -5.94 24.71 -3.80
N SER A 86 -5.48 25.97 -3.69
CA SER A 86 -6.26 27.14 -4.11
C SER A 86 -6.59 27.11 -5.61
N THR A 87 -5.63 26.72 -6.45
CA THR A 87 -5.85 26.60 -7.91
C THR A 87 -6.88 25.50 -8.22
N ALA A 88 -6.74 24.31 -7.63
CA ALA A 88 -7.66 23.20 -7.87
C ALA A 88 -9.09 23.54 -7.38
N ALA A 89 -9.21 24.23 -6.24
CA ALA A 89 -10.49 24.66 -5.71
C ALA A 89 -11.13 25.78 -6.54
N ALA A 90 -10.34 26.75 -7.03
CA ALA A 90 -10.82 27.80 -7.93
C ALA A 90 -11.35 27.24 -9.27
N ASN A 91 -10.88 26.05 -9.66
CA ASN A 91 -11.37 25.32 -10.83
C ASN A 91 -12.48 24.30 -10.49
N ASN A 92 -13.05 24.35 -9.28
CA ASN A 92 -14.12 23.45 -8.79
C ASN A 92 -13.76 21.96 -8.82
N LEU A 93 -12.46 21.63 -8.77
CA LEU A 93 -12.00 20.24 -8.76
C LEU A 93 -11.87 19.67 -7.36
N VAL A 94 -11.58 20.50 -6.37
CA VAL A 94 -11.54 20.08 -4.96
C VAL A 94 -12.36 21.04 -4.11
N ALA A 95 -12.86 20.55 -2.98
CA ALA A 95 -13.61 21.34 -2.01
C ALA A 95 -13.08 21.09 -0.60
N GLY A 96 -13.22 22.09 0.28
CA GLY A 96 -13.02 21.93 1.71
C GLY A 96 -14.27 21.39 2.41
N PHE A 97 -14.19 21.28 3.72
CA PHE A 97 -15.25 20.81 4.59
C PHE A 97 -16.13 21.98 5.08
N PRO A 98 -17.37 21.69 5.55
CA PRO A 98 -18.29 22.74 6.06
C PRO A 98 -17.73 23.55 7.24
N ASP A 99 -16.73 23.03 7.95
CA ASP A 99 -16.02 23.71 9.04
C ASP A 99 -14.96 24.72 8.56
N GLY A 100 -14.80 24.90 7.24
CA GLY A 100 -13.82 25.80 6.65
C GLY A 100 -12.40 25.22 6.56
N THR A 101 -12.22 23.92 6.83
CA THR A 101 -10.91 23.23 6.68
C THR A 101 -10.77 22.59 5.30
N TYR A 102 -9.53 22.34 4.86
CA TYR A 102 -9.23 21.51 3.69
C TYR A 102 -8.74 20.10 4.05
N ARG A 103 -8.12 19.96 5.22
CA ARG A 103 -7.46 18.75 5.75
C ARG A 103 -6.36 18.24 4.83
N PRO A 104 -5.28 19.03 4.61
CA PRO A 104 -4.27 18.74 3.59
C PRO A 104 -3.56 17.39 3.75
N GLU A 105 -3.38 16.93 4.99
CA GLU A 105 -2.69 15.67 5.30
C GLU A 105 -3.62 14.45 5.34
N GLN A 106 -4.93 14.65 5.24
CA GLN A 106 -5.87 13.53 5.19
C GLN A 106 -5.71 12.79 3.84
N PRO A 107 -5.67 11.45 3.82
CA PRO A 107 -5.65 10.68 2.58
C PRO A 107 -6.90 10.91 1.73
N VAL A 108 -6.73 10.94 0.40
CA VAL A 108 -7.86 10.89 -0.54
C VAL A 108 -8.33 9.46 -0.73
N THR A 109 -9.63 9.27 -0.83
CA THR A 109 -10.23 7.97 -1.19
C THR A 109 -10.16 7.72 -2.69
N ARG A 110 -10.32 6.46 -3.10
CA ARG A 110 -10.44 6.08 -4.51
C ARG A 110 -11.64 6.76 -5.17
N THR A 111 -12.76 6.85 -4.46
CA THR A 111 -13.97 7.57 -4.93
C THR A 111 -13.70 9.04 -5.17
N GLU A 112 -13.15 9.76 -4.20
CA GLU A 112 -12.84 11.19 -4.34
C GLU A 112 -11.88 11.41 -5.51
N THR A 113 -10.83 10.59 -5.62
CA THR A 113 -9.85 10.67 -6.71
C THR A 113 -10.54 10.59 -8.09
N LEU A 114 -11.39 9.57 -8.29
CA LEU A 114 -12.09 9.36 -9.57
C LEU A 114 -13.09 10.48 -9.88
N VAL A 115 -13.83 10.96 -8.88
CA VAL A 115 -14.77 12.08 -9.06
C VAL A 115 -14.03 13.33 -9.52
N VAL A 116 -12.93 13.68 -8.87
CA VAL A 116 -12.13 14.86 -9.24
C VAL A 116 -11.57 14.73 -10.65
N LEU A 117 -11.08 13.56 -11.04
CA LEU A 117 -10.55 13.32 -12.38
C LEU A 117 -11.65 13.40 -13.44
N VAL A 118 -12.82 12.82 -13.21
CA VAL A 118 -13.98 12.92 -14.11
C VAL A 118 -14.41 14.38 -14.26
N ASN A 119 -14.50 15.14 -13.17
CA ASN A 119 -14.85 16.56 -13.23
C ASN A 119 -13.81 17.36 -14.03
N GLY A 120 -12.52 17.04 -13.87
CA GLY A 120 -11.43 17.67 -14.63
C GLY A 120 -11.44 17.35 -16.14
N LEU A 121 -12.08 16.26 -16.54
CA LEU A 121 -12.29 15.92 -17.96
C LEU A 121 -13.46 16.69 -18.60
N GLY A 122 -14.34 17.29 -17.81
CA GLY A 122 -15.48 18.07 -18.30
C GLY A 122 -16.48 17.26 -19.13
N SER A 123 -17.15 17.91 -20.09
CA SER A 123 -18.24 17.37 -20.90
C SER A 123 -17.84 16.37 -22.01
N ASN A 124 -16.66 15.76 -21.92
CA ASN A 124 -16.21 14.74 -22.87
C ASN A 124 -16.99 13.42 -22.76
N PHE A 125 -17.91 13.31 -21.81
CA PHE A 125 -18.77 12.15 -21.64
C PHE A 125 -20.10 12.35 -22.37
N GLN A 126 -20.32 11.55 -23.42
CA GLN A 126 -21.50 11.62 -24.29
C GLN A 126 -22.76 11.01 -23.65
N GLN A 127 -22.62 10.19 -22.59
CA GLN A 127 -23.73 9.50 -21.94
C GLN A 127 -23.48 9.39 -20.44
N ALA A 128 -24.51 9.65 -19.63
CA ALA A 128 -24.44 9.43 -18.19
C ALA A 128 -24.45 7.91 -17.92
N GLY A 129 -23.44 7.42 -17.21
CA GLY A 129 -23.45 6.04 -16.72
C GLY A 129 -24.42 5.88 -15.55
N THR A 130 -24.93 4.67 -15.35
CA THR A 130 -25.90 4.36 -14.29
C THR A 130 -25.26 3.55 -13.15
N ILE A 131 -25.91 3.55 -11.97
CA ILE A 131 -25.55 2.64 -10.87
C ILE A 131 -25.64 1.18 -11.33
N GLN A 132 -26.59 0.84 -12.20
CA GLN A 132 -26.74 -0.53 -12.69
C GLN A 132 -25.50 -0.99 -13.49
N ASP A 133 -24.89 -0.10 -14.27
CA ASP A 133 -23.64 -0.39 -14.99
C ASP A 133 -22.49 -0.70 -14.03
N LEU A 134 -22.44 0.00 -12.89
CA LEU A 134 -21.47 -0.27 -11.83
C LEU A 134 -21.73 -1.62 -11.16
N SER A 135 -22.99 -1.93 -10.81
CA SER A 135 -23.37 -3.21 -10.19
C SER A 135 -23.13 -4.42 -11.07
N ASN A 136 -23.25 -4.26 -12.39
CA ASN A 136 -22.96 -5.33 -13.35
C ASN A 136 -21.44 -5.60 -13.48
N ARG A 137 -20.60 -4.64 -13.09
CA ARG A 137 -19.14 -4.70 -13.29
C ARG A 137 -18.36 -4.94 -12.00
N TYR A 138 -18.81 -4.38 -10.88
CA TYR A 138 -18.09 -4.39 -9.62
C TYR A 138 -18.90 -5.06 -8.52
N ARG A 139 -18.28 -6.00 -7.81
CA ARG A 139 -18.93 -6.79 -6.76
C ARG A 139 -19.26 -5.97 -5.52
N ASP A 140 -18.52 -4.90 -5.30
CA ASP A 140 -18.68 -3.97 -4.19
C ASP A 140 -19.31 -2.64 -4.62
N ALA A 141 -20.03 -2.61 -5.75
CA ALA A 141 -20.73 -1.41 -6.23
C ALA A 141 -21.69 -0.82 -5.19
N ALA A 142 -22.25 -1.66 -4.29
CA ALA A 142 -23.10 -1.22 -3.19
C ALA A 142 -22.36 -0.32 -2.17
N ALA A 143 -21.03 -0.37 -2.11
CA ALA A 143 -20.23 0.50 -1.24
C ALA A 143 -19.99 1.90 -1.83
N ILE A 144 -20.37 2.14 -3.09
CA ILE A 144 -20.19 3.44 -3.75
C ILE A 144 -21.15 4.46 -3.11
N PRO A 145 -20.65 5.61 -2.62
CA PRO A 145 -21.52 6.68 -2.15
C PRO A 145 -22.44 7.19 -3.25
N GLY A 146 -23.73 7.37 -2.94
CA GLY A 146 -24.74 7.77 -3.94
C GLY A 146 -24.40 9.06 -4.69
N TRP A 147 -23.74 10.02 -4.01
CA TRP A 147 -23.28 11.27 -4.64
C TRP A 147 -22.18 11.08 -5.68
N ALA A 148 -21.41 9.99 -5.59
CA ALA A 148 -20.27 9.71 -6.46
C ALA A 148 -20.63 8.78 -7.62
N ALA A 149 -21.75 8.08 -7.53
CA ALA A 149 -22.14 7.06 -8.49
C ALA A 149 -22.19 7.55 -9.95
N PRO A 150 -22.73 8.74 -10.28
CA PRO A 150 -22.71 9.23 -11.65
C PRO A 150 -21.28 9.38 -12.20
N SER A 151 -20.37 9.98 -11.43
CA SER A 151 -18.97 10.15 -11.84
C SER A 151 -18.24 8.82 -11.96
N LEU A 152 -18.46 7.88 -11.04
CA LEU A 152 -17.81 6.57 -11.11
C LEU A 152 -18.33 5.73 -12.28
N ALA A 153 -19.60 5.84 -12.63
CA ALA A 153 -20.15 5.20 -13.82
C ALA A 153 -19.51 5.75 -15.10
N LEU A 154 -19.34 7.08 -15.19
CA LEU A 154 -18.60 7.73 -16.27
C LEU A 154 -17.13 7.28 -16.34
N ALA A 155 -16.44 7.26 -15.19
CA ALA A 155 -15.07 6.80 -15.11
C ALA A 155 -14.93 5.33 -15.57
N SER A 156 -15.90 4.49 -15.20
CA SER A 156 -15.95 3.09 -15.60
C SER A 156 -16.14 2.94 -17.11
N GLN A 157 -17.11 3.66 -17.69
CA GLN A 157 -17.42 3.62 -19.13
C GLN A 157 -16.25 4.12 -19.98
N ALA A 158 -15.58 5.18 -19.52
CA ALA A 158 -14.42 5.75 -20.19
C ALA A 158 -13.10 5.03 -19.85
N GLY A 159 -13.12 3.90 -19.14
CA GLY A 159 -11.92 3.12 -18.85
C GLY A 159 -10.88 3.86 -17.98
N LEU A 160 -11.30 4.86 -17.20
CA LEU A 160 -10.44 5.56 -16.23
C LEU A 160 -10.06 4.66 -15.06
N ILE A 161 -10.97 3.76 -14.68
CA ILE A 161 -10.81 2.91 -13.52
C ILE A 161 -9.87 1.76 -13.85
N VAL A 162 -8.64 1.88 -13.36
CA VAL A 162 -7.66 0.80 -13.33
C VAL A 162 -7.77 0.09 -11.98
N ASN A 163 -8.52 -1.01 -11.98
CA ASN A 163 -8.57 -1.90 -10.82
C ASN A 163 -7.51 -2.97 -10.98
N TYR A 164 -6.63 -3.00 -9.98
CA TYR A 164 -5.59 -3.97 -9.88
C TYR A 164 -5.51 -4.37 -8.40
N PRO A 165 -5.46 -5.67 -8.08
CA PRO A 165 -5.37 -6.77 -9.03
C PRO A 165 -6.69 -7.15 -9.68
N ASP A 166 -7.77 -6.94 -8.95
CA ASP A 166 -9.05 -7.54 -9.21
C ASP A 166 -9.88 -6.54 -10.00
N PRO A 167 -10.09 -6.76 -11.32
CA PRO A 167 -10.79 -5.79 -12.15
C PRO A 167 -12.24 -5.56 -11.68
N MET A 168 -12.83 -6.47 -10.91
CA MET A 168 -14.21 -6.44 -10.43
C MET A 168 -14.35 -5.89 -9.00
N LEU A 169 -13.29 -5.39 -8.37
CA LEU A 169 -13.34 -4.80 -7.02
C LEU A 169 -12.87 -3.35 -7.03
N LEU A 170 -13.77 -2.42 -6.64
CA LEU A 170 -13.49 -0.99 -6.63
C LEU A 170 -12.82 -0.50 -5.36
N GLU A 171 -13.16 -1.06 -4.20
CA GLU A 171 -12.83 -0.56 -2.86
C GLU A 171 -13.03 0.96 -2.72
N PRO A 172 -14.24 1.48 -2.98
CA PRO A 172 -14.47 2.90 -3.25
C PRO A 172 -14.09 3.82 -2.07
N ASN A 173 -14.22 3.33 -0.84
CA ASN A 173 -14.10 4.16 0.37
C ASN A 173 -12.73 4.09 1.05
N ARG A 174 -11.81 3.23 0.58
CA ARG A 174 -10.45 3.19 1.14
C ARG A 174 -9.57 4.29 0.55
N ALA A 175 -8.50 4.61 1.27
CA ALA A 175 -7.47 5.53 0.78
C ALA A 175 -6.87 5.00 -0.54
N ALA A 176 -6.70 5.90 -1.51
CA ALA A 176 -6.05 5.61 -2.78
C ALA A 176 -4.52 5.63 -2.61
N THR A 177 -3.86 4.61 -3.13
CA THR A 177 -2.40 4.53 -3.14
C THR A 177 -1.82 5.42 -4.23
N ARG A 178 -0.53 5.75 -4.13
CA ARG A 178 0.19 6.52 -5.16
C ARG A 178 0.18 5.85 -6.52
N ALA A 179 0.22 4.51 -6.57
CA ALA A 179 0.10 3.73 -7.79
C ALA A 179 -1.29 3.88 -8.44
N GLU A 180 -2.36 3.86 -7.64
CA GLU A 180 -3.73 3.98 -8.12
C GLU A 180 -4.02 5.38 -8.63
N VAL A 181 -3.63 6.40 -7.86
CA VAL A 181 -3.75 7.80 -8.30
C VAL A 181 -2.97 8.00 -9.60
N ALA A 182 -1.75 7.48 -9.71
CA ALA A 182 -0.98 7.54 -10.96
C ALA A 182 -1.70 6.85 -12.12
N ALA A 183 -2.26 5.65 -11.91
CA ALA A 183 -2.99 4.94 -12.96
C ALA A 183 -4.24 5.70 -13.41
N PHE A 184 -5.06 6.19 -12.48
CA PHE A 184 -6.28 6.95 -12.80
C PHE A 184 -5.95 8.27 -13.49
N THR A 185 -4.97 9.02 -12.99
CA THR A 185 -4.52 10.28 -13.60
C THR A 185 -3.98 10.05 -15.00
N TYR A 186 -3.21 8.98 -15.22
CA TYR A 186 -2.74 8.60 -16.54
C TYR A 186 -3.90 8.39 -17.51
N GLN A 187 -4.91 7.59 -17.12
CA GLN A 187 -6.05 7.33 -17.97
C GLN A 187 -6.84 8.61 -18.29
N ALA A 188 -7.01 9.50 -17.31
CA ALA A 188 -7.63 10.78 -17.53
C ALA A 188 -6.85 11.63 -18.55
N MET A 189 -5.52 11.73 -18.42
CA MET A 189 -4.69 12.47 -19.38
C MET A 189 -4.71 11.83 -20.78
N SER A 190 -4.76 10.49 -20.86
CA SER A 190 -4.89 9.79 -22.14
C SER A 190 -6.21 10.10 -22.83
N GLN A 191 -7.31 10.22 -22.08
CA GLN A 191 -8.62 10.59 -22.64
C GLN A 191 -8.66 12.01 -23.22
N ARG A 192 -7.83 12.94 -22.73
CA ARG A 192 -7.67 14.27 -23.34
C ARG A 192 -6.73 14.28 -24.54
N GLY A 193 -6.15 13.14 -24.93
CA GLY A 193 -5.10 13.06 -25.94
C GLY A 193 -3.78 13.71 -25.53
N ILE A 194 -3.60 14.03 -24.23
CA ILE A 194 -2.37 14.64 -23.70
C ILE A 194 -1.25 13.60 -23.63
N LEU A 195 -1.60 12.35 -23.29
CA LEU A 195 -0.72 11.19 -23.36
C LEU A 195 -1.27 10.20 -24.39
N GLY A 196 -0.39 9.49 -25.08
CA GLY A 196 -0.80 8.38 -25.95
C GLY A 196 -1.47 7.27 -25.13
N SER A 197 -2.23 6.38 -25.77
CA SER A 197 -2.62 5.14 -25.08
C SER A 197 -1.36 4.33 -24.79
N ILE A 198 -1.14 3.90 -23.54
CA ILE A 198 -0.28 2.73 -23.31
C ILE A 198 -1.12 1.57 -23.83
N GLY A 199 -0.98 1.22 -25.12
CA GLY A 199 -1.61 0.01 -25.65
C GLY A 199 -1.31 -1.14 -24.69
N GLN A 200 -2.32 -1.98 -24.38
CA GLN A 200 -2.29 -3.10 -23.42
C GLN A 200 -1.03 -3.02 -22.54
N ASN A 201 -1.06 -2.21 -21.47
CA ASN A 201 0.07 -2.15 -20.53
C ASN A 201 0.53 -3.60 -20.32
N PRO A 202 1.77 -3.98 -20.66
CA PRO A 202 2.21 -5.37 -20.59
C PRO A 202 2.13 -5.93 -19.16
N ASN A 203 1.91 -5.06 -18.17
CA ASN A 203 1.64 -5.38 -16.78
C ASN A 203 0.17 -5.26 -16.35
N ASN A 204 -0.76 -4.90 -17.24
CA ASN A 204 -2.20 -5.03 -17.05
C ASN A 204 -2.61 -6.42 -17.58
N PRO A 205 -2.66 -7.45 -16.71
CA PRO A 205 -2.91 -8.81 -17.12
C PRO A 205 -4.29 -8.96 -17.78
N THR A 206 -4.35 -9.76 -18.83
CA THR A 206 -5.50 -10.64 -19.01
C THR A 206 -5.55 -11.59 -17.80
N PHE A 207 -6.50 -11.39 -16.90
CA PHE A 207 -6.71 -12.29 -15.77
C PHE A 207 -7.27 -13.62 -16.29
N ASN A 208 -6.40 -14.62 -16.40
CA ASN A 208 -6.83 -15.97 -16.71
C ASN A 208 -6.85 -16.79 -15.41
N VAL A 209 -8.01 -16.84 -14.75
CA VAL A 209 -8.26 -17.61 -13.51
C VAL A 209 -8.19 -19.13 -13.75
N GLN A 210 -7.73 -19.57 -14.92
CA GLN A 210 -7.60 -20.99 -15.30
C GLN A 210 -6.25 -21.61 -14.91
N VAL A 211 -5.38 -20.87 -14.19
CA VAL A 211 -4.09 -21.40 -13.75
C VAL A 211 -4.10 -21.67 -12.25
N THR A 212 -3.69 -22.88 -11.89
CA THR A 212 -3.86 -23.46 -10.57
C THR A 212 -2.56 -23.63 -9.79
N THR A 213 -1.37 -23.25 -10.28
CA THR A 213 -0.12 -23.46 -9.51
C THR A 213 0.93 -22.35 -9.65
N VAL A 214 1.67 -22.10 -8.56
CA VAL A 214 2.93 -21.32 -8.51
C VAL A 214 4.03 -22.23 -7.95
N ALA A 215 5.18 -22.30 -8.62
CA ALA A 215 6.27 -23.18 -8.23
C ALA A 215 6.96 -22.76 -6.92
N ALA A 216 7.44 -23.75 -6.17
CA ALA A 216 8.34 -23.56 -5.04
C ALA A 216 9.58 -22.74 -5.44
N GLY A 217 10.11 -21.97 -4.51
CA GLY A 217 11.25 -21.08 -4.73
C GLY A 217 10.89 -19.70 -5.29
N THR A 218 9.66 -19.51 -5.78
CA THR A 218 9.15 -18.21 -6.24
C THR A 218 9.23 -17.16 -5.13
N LEU A 219 9.70 -15.96 -5.47
CA LEU A 219 9.74 -14.84 -4.55
C LEU A 219 8.41 -14.08 -4.56
N MET A 220 7.86 -13.88 -3.38
CA MET A 220 6.64 -13.13 -3.13
C MET A 220 6.98 -11.93 -2.23
N PRO A 221 7.22 -10.74 -2.79
CA PRO A 221 7.45 -9.53 -2.00
C PRO A 221 6.14 -9.13 -1.31
N VAL A 222 6.18 -8.92 0.00
CA VAL A 222 5.02 -8.51 0.81
C VAL A 222 5.38 -7.33 1.71
N VAL A 223 4.38 -6.54 2.15
CA VAL A 223 4.54 -5.54 3.23
C VAL A 223 3.51 -5.73 4.32
N SER A 224 3.82 -5.22 5.52
CA SER A 224 2.90 -5.22 6.65
C SER A 224 1.61 -4.46 6.34
N THR A 225 0.47 -4.99 6.78
CA THR A 225 -0.80 -4.24 6.80
C THR A 225 -0.83 -3.15 7.86
N VAL A 226 0.05 -3.24 8.86
CA VAL A 226 0.15 -2.27 9.96
C VAL A 226 0.98 -1.07 9.50
N PRO A 227 0.49 0.17 9.69
CA PRO A 227 1.15 1.39 9.18
C PRO A 227 2.37 1.81 9.99
N ASP A 228 2.53 1.28 11.21
CA ASP A 228 3.62 1.63 12.12
C ASP A 228 4.76 0.62 12.03
N ARG A 229 5.97 1.10 12.35
CA ARG A 229 7.15 0.24 12.53
C ARG A 229 6.89 -0.78 13.63
N LEU A 230 7.13 -2.05 13.33
CA LEU A 230 7.00 -3.14 14.29
C LEU A 230 8.36 -3.46 14.89
N LEU A 231 8.37 -3.67 16.20
CA LEU A 231 9.50 -4.20 16.96
C LEU A 231 9.07 -5.56 17.49
N ILE A 232 9.80 -6.61 17.11
CA ILE A 232 9.52 -7.99 17.53
C ILE A 232 10.66 -8.45 18.44
N ALA A 233 10.33 -8.93 19.64
CA ALA A 233 11.34 -9.46 20.55
C ALA A 233 11.85 -10.83 20.05
N PRO A 234 13.08 -11.25 20.42
CA PRO A 234 13.73 -12.43 19.81
C PRO A 234 12.99 -13.76 20.03
N ASN A 235 12.18 -13.85 21.09
CA ASN A 235 11.38 -15.03 21.43
C ASN A 235 9.87 -14.81 21.23
N GLU A 236 9.48 -13.71 20.58
CA GLU A 236 8.09 -13.36 20.33
C GLU A 236 7.59 -14.02 19.04
N THR A 237 6.45 -14.72 19.16
CA THR A 237 5.66 -15.13 17.99
C THR A 237 4.49 -14.18 17.84
N ARG A 238 4.38 -13.50 16.71
CA ARG A 238 3.35 -12.48 16.48
C ARG A 238 2.59 -12.70 15.18
N PRO A 239 1.28 -13.01 15.23
CA PRO A 239 0.46 -13.13 14.03
C PRO A 239 0.25 -11.76 13.37
N ILE A 240 0.29 -11.72 12.04
CA ILE A 240 0.09 -10.51 11.25
C ILE A 240 -0.31 -10.85 9.81
N SER A 241 -1.07 -9.96 9.19
CA SER A 241 -1.36 -10.01 7.76
C SER A 241 -0.37 -9.14 6.99
N MET A 242 0.01 -9.61 5.81
CA MET A 242 0.86 -8.92 4.87
C MET A 242 0.11 -8.74 3.54
N ILE A 243 0.57 -7.82 2.70
CA ILE A 243 -0.01 -7.55 1.38
C ILE A 243 1.04 -7.79 0.30
N VAL A 244 0.69 -8.62 -0.69
CA VAL A 244 1.54 -8.89 -1.85
C VAL A 244 1.82 -7.60 -2.64
N GLN A 245 3.09 -7.30 -2.85
CA GLN A 245 3.58 -6.04 -3.44
C GLN A 245 3.85 -6.12 -4.94
N ASN A 246 3.96 -7.33 -5.50
CA ASN A 246 4.04 -7.55 -6.93
C ASN A 246 3.22 -8.80 -7.28
N PRO A 247 2.50 -8.83 -8.42
CA PRO A 247 1.85 -10.06 -8.86
C PRO A 247 2.84 -11.20 -8.97
N ILE A 248 2.41 -12.36 -8.50
CA ILE A 248 3.10 -13.61 -8.70
C ILE A 248 2.54 -14.25 -9.95
N ARG A 249 3.45 -14.58 -10.86
CA ARG A 249 3.13 -15.18 -12.15
C ARG A 249 3.58 -16.62 -12.18
N ASN A 250 2.90 -17.44 -12.97
CA ASN A 250 3.37 -18.78 -13.33
C ASN A 250 4.47 -18.71 -14.42
N ASP A 251 4.97 -19.88 -14.82
CA ASP A 251 5.95 -20.03 -15.90
C ASP A 251 5.44 -19.58 -17.28
N ARG A 252 4.12 -19.43 -17.45
CA ARG A 252 3.48 -18.95 -18.69
C ARG A 252 3.30 -17.42 -18.69
N GLY A 253 3.61 -16.75 -17.58
CA GLY A 253 3.44 -15.31 -17.41
C GLY A 253 2.05 -14.88 -16.92
N ASP A 254 1.12 -15.81 -16.70
CA ASP A 254 -0.22 -15.52 -16.16
C ASP A 254 -0.12 -15.15 -14.68
N ILE A 255 -0.93 -14.19 -14.23
CA ILE A 255 -0.98 -13.82 -12.81
C ILE A 255 -1.79 -14.87 -12.03
N VAL A 256 -1.16 -15.42 -10.99
CA VAL A 256 -1.73 -16.45 -10.12
C VAL A 256 -2.03 -15.89 -8.74
N VAL A 257 -1.05 -15.22 -8.11
CA VAL A 257 -1.29 -14.46 -6.87
C VAL A 257 -1.24 -12.99 -7.20
N PRO A 258 -2.37 -12.29 -7.17
CA PRO A 258 -2.36 -10.90 -7.55
C PRO A 258 -1.72 -9.99 -6.50
N TYR A 259 -1.24 -8.80 -6.89
CA TYR A 259 -0.81 -7.82 -5.86
C TYR A 259 -2.01 -7.40 -5.03
N GLY A 260 -1.84 -6.98 -3.78
CA GLY A 260 -2.99 -6.67 -2.93
C GLY A 260 -3.57 -7.91 -2.23
N SER A 261 -3.26 -9.14 -2.71
CA SER A 261 -3.61 -10.36 -2.00
C SER A 261 -3.07 -10.33 -0.58
N ARG A 262 -3.96 -10.68 0.37
CA ARG A 262 -3.63 -10.73 1.79
C ARG A 262 -2.96 -12.05 2.09
N VAL A 263 -1.78 -12.00 2.68
CA VAL A 263 -1.05 -13.17 3.15
C VAL A 263 -1.13 -13.18 4.67
N ASP A 264 -1.69 -14.22 5.25
CA ASP A 264 -1.70 -14.38 6.71
C ASP A 264 -0.57 -15.29 7.16
N GLY A 265 0.02 -14.93 8.29
CA GLY A 265 1.10 -15.69 8.89
C GLY A 265 1.52 -15.11 10.23
N ARG A 266 2.76 -15.38 10.61
CA ARG A 266 3.32 -14.92 11.87
C ARG A 266 4.82 -14.66 11.76
N PHE A 267 5.29 -13.68 12.51
CA PHE A 267 6.68 -13.63 12.89
C PHE A 267 6.94 -14.69 13.96
N GLU A 268 8.07 -15.39 13.85
CA GLU A 268 8.50 -16.38 14.81
C GLU A 268 10.03 -16.35 15.03
N PRO A 269 10.51 -16.84 16.18
CA PRO A 269 11.94 -16.90 16.48
C PRO A 269 12.72 -17.76 15.48
N ALA A 270 13.87 -17.26 15.03
CA ALA A 270 14.80 -17.98 14.17
C ALA A 270 16.23 -17.84 14.70
N VAL A 271 17.12 -18.77 14.33
CA VAL A 271 18.54 -18.64 14.69
C VAL A 271 19.09 -17.34 14.11
N GLY A 272 19.50 -16.42 14.99
CA GLY A 272 20.05 -15.12 14.62
C GLY A 272 19.05 -13.98 14.44
N GLY A 273 17.75 -14.20 14.70
CA GLY A 273 16.75 -13.13 14.69
C GLY A 273 15.31 -13.61 14.59
N THR A 274 14.51 -12.95 13.77
CA THR A 274 13.09 -13.28 13.55
C THR A 274 12.84 -13.62 12.09
N ARG A 275 11.91 -14.52 11.80
CA ARG A 275 11.45 -14.83 10.44
C ARG A 275 9.95 -14.68 10.33
N PHE A 276 9.45 -14.26 9.17
CA PHE A 276 8.02 -14.37 8.87
C PHE A 276 7.73 -15.69 8.17
N VAL A 277 6.74 -16.43 8.67
CA VAL A 277 6.20 -17.64 8.06
C VAL A 277 4.76 -17.38 7.63
N ALA A 278 4.51 -17.48 6.33
CA ALA A 278 3.19 -17.38 5.74
C ALA A 278 2.50 -18.74 5.76
N GLU A 279 1.19 -18.71 6.02
CA GLU A 279 0.34 -19.91 6.18
C GLU A 279 -0.80 -19.93 5.19
N THR A 280 -1.36 -18.76 4.86
CA THR A 280 -2.44 -18.65 3.88
C THR A 280 -2.27 -17.42 3.01
N VAL A 281 -2.91 -17.46 1.84
CA VAL A 281 -3.11 -16.31 0.97
C VAL A 281 -4.58 -16.21 0.58
N VAL A 282 -5.11 -15.00 0.63
CA VAL A 282 -6.46 -14.68 0.20
C VAL A 282 -6.43 -14.09 -1.20
N ILE A 283 -7.08 -14.79 -2.12
CA ILE A 283 -7.20 -14.43 -3.53
C ILE A 283 -8.67 -14.55 -3.88
N ASP A 284 -9.26 -13.51 -4.46
CA ASP A 284 -10.69 -13.50 -4.83
C ASP A 284 -11.64 -13.90 -3.68
N ASN A 285 -11.34 -13.43 -2.46
CA ASN A 285 -12.06 -13.75 -1.23
C ASN A 285 -12.08 -15.25 -0.86
N GLN A 286 -11.24 -16.07 -1.51
CA GLN A 286 -10.98 -17.47 -1.17
C GLN A 286 -9.64 -17.59 -0.45
N VAL A 287 -9.57 -18.50 0.52
CA VAL A 287 -8.37 -18.75 1.33
C VAL A 287 -7.66 -19.97 0.77
N TYR A 288 -6.39 -19.82 0.42
CA TYR A 288 -5.53 -20.89 -0.04
C TYR A 288 -4.40 -21.12 0.95
N THR A 289 -4.03 -22.39 1.17
CA THR A 289 -2.84 -22.71 1.95
C THR A 289 -1.59 -22.21 1.22
N LEU A 290 -0.73 -21.49 1.95
CA LEU A 290 0.53 -20.98 1.46
C LEU A 290 1.64 -21.49 2.37
N SER A 291 2.68 -22.07 1.78
CA SER A 291 3.92 -22.39 2.50
C SER A 291 5.02 -21.50 1.95
N ALA A 292 5.28 -20.37 2.63
CA ALA A 292 6.33 -19.44 2.25
C ALA A 292 6.96 -18.81 3.49
N GLN A 293 8.24 -18.42 3.39
CA GLN A 293 8.96 -17.83 4.51
C GLN A 293 9.92 -16.73 4.06
N SER A 294 10.18 -15.75 4.90
CA SER A 294 11.19 -14.73 4.64
C SER A 294 12.61 -15.23 4.92
N ASP A 295 13.60 -14.44 4.52
CA ASP A 295 14.93 -14.51 5.15
C ASP A 295 14.86 -14.10 6.63
N VAL A 296 15.89 -14.44 7.40
CA VAL A 296 15.98 -14.05 8.82
C VAL A 296 16.27 -12.55 8.91
N ILE A 297 15.41 -11.84 9.62
CA ILE A 297 15.55 -10.44 10.00
C ILE A 297 16.41 -10.41 11.26
N ALA A 298 17.65 -9.91 11.14
CA ALA A 298 18.59 -9.90 12.25
C ALA A 298 18.13 -8.95 13.38
N ASP A 299 18.31 -9.38 14.63
CA ASP A 299 17.99 -8.51 15.76
C ASP A 299 19.00 -7.37 15.87
N VAL A 300 18.49 -6.14 15.98
CA VAL A 300 19.28 -4.94 16.24
C VAL A 300 19.01 -4.42 17.65
N LYS A 301 19.91 -3.59 18.18
CA LYS A 301 19.70 -2.93 19.48
C LYS A 301 18.44 -2.06 19.40
N ASP A 302 17.51 -2.20 20.34
CA ASP A 302 16.27 -1.41 20.35
C ASP A 302 16.62 0.09 20.31
N PRO A 303 16.20 0.83 19.25
CA PRO A 303 16.51 2.25 19.10
C PRO A 303 15.97 3.12 20.24
N ARG A 304 14.96 2.63 20.98
CA ARG A 304 14.36 3.37 22.11
C ARG A 304 15.26 3.39 23.35
N HIS A 305 16.31 2.58 23.39
CA HIS A 305 17.17 2.39 24.57
C HIS A 305 18.61 2.89 24.36
N THR A 306 18.81 3.89 23.50
CA THR A 306 20.10 4.62 23.44
C THR A 306 20.16 5.68 24.54
N SER A 307 20.48 5.27 25.78
CA SER A 307 21.05 6.19 26.77
C SER A 307 22.30 5.59 27.41
N THR A 308 23.44 6.18 27.07
CA THR A 308 24.63 6.19 27.92
C THR A 308 24.28 7.01 29.17
N GLY A 309 24.11 6.33 30.31
CA GLY A 309 24.03 6.98 31.62
C GLY A 309 22.90 6.43 32.49
N GLN A 310 23.29 5.75 33.57
CA GLN A 310 22.49 5.23 34.68
C GLN A 310 21.79 3.88 34.46
N VAL A 311 22.56 2.82 34.68
CA VAL A 311 22.07 1.50 35.09
C VAL A 311 22.13 1.46 36.61
N VAL A 312 20.97 1.40 37.27
CA VAL A 312 20.80 0.74 38.58
C VAL A 312 19.37 0.18 38.66
N GLN A 313 19.28 -1.15 38.83
CA GLN A 313 18.14 -1.98 39.28
C GLN A 313 16.94 -2.07 38.32
N ASP A 314 16.45 -3.22 37.84
CA ASP A 314 16.49 -4.60 38.34
C ASP A 314 16.57 -5.62 37.20
N ALA A 315 17.26 -6.73 37.46
CA ALA A 315 17.28 -7.90 36.59
C ALA A 315 16.07 -8.81 36.88
N ALA A 316 15.29 -9.14 35.85
CA ALA A 316 14.50 -10.36 35.79
C ALA A 316 14.35 -10.78 34.33
N ILE A 317 15.07 -11.84 33.93
CA ILE A 317 14.94 -12.48 32.62
C ILE A 317 13.94 -13.64 32.75
N GLY A 318 12.93 -13.63 31.88
CA GLY A 318 12.43 -14.81 31.17
C GLY A 318 11.51 -15.80 31.90
N ALA A 319 10.23 -15.82 31.51
CA ALA A 319 9.49 -16.99 31.00
C ALA A 319 7.98 -16.65 30.92
N ALA A 320 7.39 -16.76 29.73
CA ALA A 320 6.01 -17.21 29.52
C ALA A 320 5.69 -17.19 28.02
N ALA A 321 5.65 -18.37 27.42
CA ALA A 321 4.80 -18.65 26.28
C ALA A 321 3.35 -18.75 26.78
N GLY A 322 2.42 -18.09 26.08
CA GLY A 322 1.01 -18.45 26.02
C GLY A 322 0.10 -17.97 27.16
N ALA A 323 -0.67 -16.91 26.90
CA ALA A 323 -2.12 -16.90 27.17
C ALA A 323 -2.79 -15.81 26.30
N ILE A 324 -3.72 -16.25 25.45
CA ILE A 324 -4.64 -15.41 24.69
C ILE A 324 -5.83 -15.08 25.60
N LEU A 325 -6.34 -13.84 25.49
CA LEU A 325 -7.74 -13.37 25.62
C LEU A 325 -7.96 -12.26 26.66
N GLY A 326 -8.57 -11.16 26.19
CA GLY A 326 -9.05 -10.04 27.00
C GLY A 326 -9.22 -8.74 26.21
N LEU A 327 -9.96 -8.78 25.09
CA LEU A 327 -10.44 -7.57 24.41
C LEU A 327 -11.54 -6.91 25.24
N VAL A 328 -11.50 -5.58 25.33
CA VAL A 328 -12.65 -4.70 25.59
C VAL A 328 -13.36 -4.94 26.93
N THR A 329 -12.80 -4.38 28.00
CA THR A 329 -13.46 -3.52 29.00
C THR A 329 -12.41 -3.22 30.06
N GLY A 330 -12.08 -1.94 30.27
CA GLY A 330 -11.09 -1.56 31.27
C GLY A 330 -11.51 -2.00 32.67
N ASP A 331 -10.66 -2.81 33.31
CA ASP A 331 -10.44 -2.78 34.76
C ASP A 331 -9.15 -3.54 35.15
N ARG A 332 -8.48 -3.05 36.21
CA ARG A 332 -7.24 -3.58 36.79
C ARG A 332 -7.56 -4.46 38.00
N ALA A 333 -7.01 -5.69 38.08
CA ALA A 333 -6.59 -6.33 39.35
C ALA A 333 -5.93 -7.73 39.18
N ILE A 334 -4.63 -7.81 39.47
CA ILE A 334 -3.86 -8.75 40.35
C ILE A 334 -4.09 -10.29 40.27
N ALA A 335 -2.97 -11.02 40.07
CA ALA A 335 -2.43 -12.15 40.89
C ALA A 335 -1.01 -12.48 40.34
N THR A 336 0.13 -12.24 41.01
CA THR A 336 0.76 -12.80 42.25
C THR A 336 1.24 -14.25 42.12
N GLU A 337 2.58 -14.44 42.18
CA GLU A 337 3.37 -15.65 42.55
C GLU A 337 3.27 -16.89 41.64
N GLU A 338 4.28 -17.73 41.34
CA GLU A 338 5.69 -17.95 41.70
C GLU A 338 6.18 -19.11 40.77
N LEU A 339 7.45 -19.17 40.33
CA LEU A 339 8.22 -20.44 40.35
C LEU A 339 9.72 -20.23 40.04
N LEU A 340 10.54 -20.52 41.05
CA LEU A 340 11.99 -20.71 41.04
C LEU A 340 12.39 -22.07 40.44
N ALA A 341 13.54 -22.14 39.74
CA ALA A 341 14.66 -23.07 39.99
C ALA A 341 15.56 -23.29 38.74
N ALA A 342 16.83 -22.83 38.82
CA ALA A 342 18.06 -23.64 38.59
C ALA A 342 19.29 -22.76 38.24
N GLY A 343 20.30 -22.76 39.13
CA GLY A 343 21.70 -22.92 38.70
C GLY A 343 22.67 -21.73 38.57
N VAL A 344 23.22 -21.26 39.70
CA VAL A 344 24.63 -20.94 40.04
C VAL A 344 25.57 -20.16 39.05
N ALA A 345 25.93 -18.95 39.52
CA ALA A 345 27.24 -18.24 39.54
C ALA A 345 28.14 -18.12 38.29
N GLY A 346 28.37 -16.85 37.91
CA GLY A 346 29.53 -16.43 37.11
C GLY A 346 29.53 -14.92 36.93
N SER A 347 30.43 -14.21 37.62
CA SER A 347 30.66 -12.78 37.47
C SER A 347 31.06 -12.42 36.04
N ALA A 348 30.23 -11.64 35.35
CA ALA A 348 30.63 -10.90 34.15
C ALA A 348 30.19 -9.44 34.31
N ILE A 349 31.13 -8.61 34.75
CA ILE A 349 31.06 -7.17 34.67
C ILE A 349 31.17 -6.80 33.18
N GLY A 350 30.13 -6.18 32.63
CA GLY A 350 30.17 -5.52 31.32
C GLY A 350 29.04 -5.94 30.38
N ASN A 351 28.24 -4.95 29.97
CA ASN A 351 27.28 -5.00 28.86
C ASN A 351 25.89 -5.58 29.18
N VAL A 352 25.09 -4.90 30.01
CA VAL A 352 23.62 -4.97 29.90
C VAL A 352 23.22 -4.25 28.61
N THR A 353 23.37 -4.99 27.50
CA THR A 353 22.97 -4.56 26.17
C THR A 353 21.47 -4.34 26.16
N ALA A 354 21.02 -3.17 25.70
CA ALA A 354 19.59 -2.92 25.47
C ALA A 354 18.92 -4.10 24.76
N PRO A 355 17.63 -4.37 25.03
CA PRO A 355 16.92 -5.47 24.41
C PRO A 355 17.11 -5.42 22.90
N ARG A 356 17.42 -6.57 22.30
CA ARG A 356 17.55 -6.69 20.85
C ARG A 356 16.19 -6.99 20.28
N VAL A 357 15.84 -6.38 19.15
CA VAL A 357 14.54 -6.55 18.48
C VAL A 357 14.76 -6.63 16.97
N ALA A 358 13.94 -7.42 16.29
CA ALA A 358 13.81 -7.32 14.85
C ALA A 358 12.94 -6.09 14.53
N ILE A 359 13.41 -5.24 13.62
CA ILE A 359 12.69 -4.04 13.16
C ILE A 359 12.07 -4.35 11.81
N ILE A 360 10.76 -4.17 11.70
CA ILE A 360 10.02 -4.32 10.45
C ILE A 360 9.42 -2.96 10.08
N ASP A 361 9.94 -2.40 8.99
CA ASP A 361 9.45 -1.14 8.46
C ASP A 361 8.21 -1.37 7.58
N PRO A 362 7.12 -0.61 7.79
CA PRO A 362 5.82 -0.84 7.16
C PRO A 362 5.85 -0.66 5.63
N ASN A 363 6.84 0.07 5.11
CA ASN A 363 7.00 0.35 3.68
C ASN A 363 8.16 -0.43 3.05
N GLN A 364 8.88 -1.25 3.81
CA GLN A 364 9.99 -2.03 3.29
C GLN A 364 9.47 -3.43 2.91
N PRO A 365 9.53 -3.82 1.63
CA PRO A 365 9.09 -5.15 1.24
C PRO A 365 9.95 -6.25 1.88
N LEU A 366 9.28 -7.25 2.44
CA LEU A 366 9.87 -8.50 2.88
C LEU A 366 9.67 -9.53 1.76
N ASN A 367 10.76 -10.14 1.28
CA ASN A 367 10.69 -11.17 0.24
C ASN A 367 10.40 -12.53 0.88
N LEU A 368 9.22 -13.08 0.62
CA LEU A 368 8.91 -14.46 0.99
C LEU A 368 9.36 -15.39 -0.12
N ARG A 369 9.96 -16.52 0.23
CA ARG A 369 10.26 -17.61 -0.70
C ARG A 369 9.26 -18.73 -0.47
N LEU A 370 8.56 -19.14 -1.51
CA LEU A 370 7.70 -20.32 -1.47
C LEU A 370 8.55 -21.56 -1.13
N VAL A 371 8.16 -22.28 -0.09
CA VAL A 371 8.80 -23.53 0.34
C VAL A 371 8.23 -24.71 -0.43
N GLN A 372 6.95 -24.63 -0.79
CA GLN A 372 6.24 -25.63 -1.60
C GLN A 372 5.47 -24.93 -2.72
N ASP A 373 5.03 -25.71 -3.70
CA ASP A 373 4.14 -25.22 -4.74
C ASP A 373 2.83 -24.71 -4.11
N LEU A 374 2.41 -23.51 -4.49
CA LEU A 374 1.09 -22.98 -4.14
C LEU A 374 0.09 -23.49 -5.18
N ALA A 375 -0.86 -24.31 -4.76
CA ALA A 375 -1.95 -24.78 -5.62
C ALA A 375 -3.26 -24.02 -5.35
N LEU A 376 -3.82 -23.37 -6.37
CA LEU A 376 -5.15 -22.75 -6.37
C LEU A 376 -6.23 -23.72 -6.85
N THR A 377 -6.19 -24.97 -6.37
CA THR A 377 -7.24 -25.96 -6.66
C THR A 377 -8.52 -25.58 -5.94
N ARG A 378 -9.65 -25.61 -6.65
CA ARG A 378 -10.99 -25.48 -6.07
C ARG A 378 -11.37 -26.68 -5.22
#